data_AF-A0A183UPH2-F1
#
_entry.id   AF-A0A183UPH2-F1
#
_cell.length_a   1.000
_cell.length_b   1.000
_cell.length_c   1.000
_cell.angle_alpha   90.00
_cell.angle_beta   90.00
_cell.angle_gamma   90.00
#
_symmetry.space_group_name_H-M   'P 1'
#
loop_
_entity.id
_entity.type
_entity.pdbx_description
1 polymer ?
#
loop_
_entity_poly.entity_id
_entity_poly.type
_entity_poly.pdbx_seq_one_letter_code
_entity_poly.pdbx_strand_id
1 'polypeptide(L)'
;MLQLHYEFDRVQLWREPLLACAGFGVLFLVVIIYVRFDFTIASDPATESRLQAQGQIEQLTDLHADRLRSYDHFVDIGNKYRNNKDAAAFASAKKKAESDLKNTTQTMSDIQNELKANNAELAEKLNEVNKMNKTAMELIINYMTQVERLVKGTLTKGGFMDAEKTFNQKMNEIKEKMDAIIYAL
;
A
#
# COMPACT_ATOMS: atom_id res chain seq x y z
N MET A 1 -71.69 37.82 -28.60
CA MET A 1 -70.40 37.15 -28.35
C MET A 1 -69.96 37.60 -26.96
N LEU A 2 -69.95 36.71 -25.97
CA LEU A 2 -69.62 37.06 -24.58
C LEU A 2 -68.10 37.16 -24.45
N GLN A 3 -67.59 38.32 -24.05
CA GLN A 3 -66.17 38.56 -23.78
C GLN A 3 -65.99 38.89 -22.29
N LEU A 4 -65.27 38.03 -21.58
CA LEU A 4 -64.93 38.20 -20.18
C LEU A 4 -63.56 38.90 -20.09
N HIS A 5 -63.53 40.09 -19.50
CA HIS A 5 -62.29 40.79 -19.20
C HIS A 5 -61.91 40.52 -17.74
N TYR A 6 -60.78 39.86 -17.54
CA TYR A 6 -60.23 39.54 -16.21
C TYR A 6 -58.84 40.16 -16.10
N GLU A 7 -58.62 40.91 -15.02
CA GLU A 7 -57.34 41.52 -14.70
C GLU A 7 -56.54 40.52 -13.84
N PHE A 8 -55.46 39.99 -14.40
CA PHE A 8 -54.66 38.95 -13.76
C PHE A 8 -53.24 39.46 -13.46
N ASP A 9 -52.84 39.34 -12.19
CA ASP A 9 -51.50 39.68 -11.76
C ASP A 9 -50.50 38.65 -12.26
N ARG A 10 -49.56 39.12 -13.10
CA ARG A 10 -48.53 38.29 -13.74
C ARG A 10 -47.56 37.69 -12.73
N VAL A 11 -47.43 38.25 -11.53
CA VAL A 11 -46.57 37.69 -10.46
C VAL A 11 -47.12 36.35 -9.97
N GLN A 12 -48.44 36.14 -10.04
CA GLN A 12 -49.09 34.91 -9.58
C GLN A 12 -48.74 33.68 -10.43
N LEU A 13 -48.25 33.87 -11.67
CA LEU A 13 -47.76 32.77 -12.54
C LEU A 13 -46.53 32.06 -11.97
N TRP A 14 -45.72 32.75 -11.16
CA TRP A 14 -44.49 32.20 -10.59
C TRP A 14 -44.76 31.27 -9.41
N ARG A 15 -45.97 31.31 -8.83
CA ARG A 15 -46.35 30.50 -7.68
C ARG A 15 -46.35 29.01 -8.00
N GLU A 16 -46.91 28.62 -9.14
CA GLU A 16 -47.02 27.22 -9.56
C GLU A 16 -45.65 26.54 -9.78
N PRO A 17 -44.70 27.13 -10.54
CA PRO A 17 -43.38 26.54 -10.71
C PRO A 17 -42.58 26.54 -9.39
N LEU A 18 -42.67 27.59 -8.58
CA LEU A 18 -41.99 27.63 -7.28
C LEU A 18 -42.51 26.57 -6.31
N LEU A 19 -43.81 26.30 -6.31
CA LEU A 19 -44.41 25.26 -5.47
C LEU A 19 -43.92 23.87 -5.88
N ALA A 20 -43.81 23.60 -7.18
CA ALA A 20 -43.23 22.37 -7.69
C ALA A 20 -41.75 22.23 -7.28
N CYS A 21 -40.94 23.28 -7.46
CA CYS A 21 -39.54 23.29 -7.04
C CYS A 21 -39.39 23.07 -5.52
N ALA A 22 -40.22 23.71 -4.70
CA ALA A 22 -40.20 23.53 -3.25
C ALA A 22 -40.56 22.09 -2.85
N GLY A 23 -41.57 21.49 -3.50
CA GLY A 23 -41.95 20.09 -3.26
C GLY A 23 -40.80 19.11 -3.53
N PHE A 24 -40.15 19.24 -4.68
CA PHE A 24 -38.97 18.43 -4.99
C PHE A 24 -37.79 18.74 -4.06
N GLY A 25 -37.58 20.01 -3.70
CA GLY A 25 -36.52 20.42 -2.78
C GLY A 25 -36.65 19.77 -1.40
N VAL A 26 -37.87 19.71 -0.84
CA VAL A 26 -38.15 19.03 0.43
C VAL A 26 -37.90 17.53 0.32
N LEU A 27 -38.30 16.90 -0.80
CA LEU A 27 -38.05 15.47 -1.02
C LEU A 27 -36.54 15.16 -1.05
N PHE A 28 -35.76 15.96 -1.77
CA PHE A 28 -34.30 15.83 -1.79
C PHE A 28 -33.69 16.05 -0.41
N LEU A 29 -34.17 17.03 0.35
CA LEU A 29 -33.69 17.30 1.71
C LEU A 29 -33.94 16.11 2.64
N VAL A 30 -35.11 15.46 2.54
CA VAL A 30 -35.44 14.24 3.30
C VAL A 30 -34.50 13.09 2.92
N VAL A 31 -34.22 12.89 1.63
CA VAL A 31 -33.27 11.86 1.17
C VAL A 31 -31.85 12.15 1.68
N ILE A 32 -31.42 13.40 1.66
CA ILE A 32 -30.10 13.81 2.19
C ILE A 32 -30.01 13.51 3.68
N ILE A 33 -31.03 13.88 4.45
CA ILE A 33 -31.10 13.57 5.88
C ILE A 33 -31.09 12.05 6.08
N TYR A 34 -31.88 11.29 5.33
CA TYR A 34 -31.95 9.83 5.46
C TYR A 34 -30.61 9.14 5.20
N VAL A 35 -29.88 9.53 4.16
CA VAL A 35 -28.57 8.94 3.83
C VAL A 35 -27.47 9.39 4.80
N ARG A 36 -27.60 10.58 5.41
CA ARG A 36 -26.60 11.12 6.36
C ARG A 36 -26.87 10.77 7.81
N PHE A 37 -28.11 10.48 8.18
CA PHE A 37 -28.46 9.96 9.50
C PHE A 37 -28.22 8.46 9.52
N ASP A 38 -27.09 8.08 10.09
CA ASP A 38 -26.74 6.68 10.34
C ASP A 38 -27.57 6.16 11.53
N PHE A 39 -28.65 5.42 11.25
CA PHE A 39 -29.48 4.73 12.26
C PHE A 39 -29.00 3.28 12.50
N THR A 40 -27.70 3.08 12.66
CA THR A 40 -27.15 1.78 13.06
C THR A 40 -27.31 1.60 14.58
N ILE A 41 -28.38 0.92 15.01
CA ILE A 41 -28.75 0.72 16.43
C ILE A 41 -27.76 -0.20 17.19
N ALA A 42 -27.03 -1.05 16.47
CA ALA A 42 -25.85 -1.73 16.99
C ALA A 42 -24.89 -1.89 15.80
N SER A 43 -23.75 -1.20 15.83
CA SER A 43 -22.64 -1.59 14.94
C SER A 43 -22.36 -3.05 15.28
N ASP A 44 -22.45 -3.95 14.31
CA ASP A 44 -21.94 -5.30 14.51
C ASP A 44 -20.41 -5.18 14.58
N PRO A 45 -19.81 -5.22 15.78
CA PRO A 45 -18.38 -5.02 15.93
C PRO A 45 -17.59 -6.08 15.16
N ALA A 46 -18.21 -7.23 14.85
CA ALA A 46 -17.58 -8.28 14.04
C ALA A 46 -17.49 -7.88 12.55
N THR A 47 -18.50 -7.20 12.01
CA THR A 47 -18.49 -6.73 10.61
C THR A 47 -17.58 -5.51 10.44
N GLU A 48 -17.59 -4.57 11.38
CA GLU A 48 -16.68 -3.41 11.37
C GLU A 48 -15.21 -3.84 11.55
N SER A 49 -14.94 -4.76 12.48
CA SER A 49 -13.61 -5.35 12.68
C SER A 49 -13.14 -6.12 11.45
N ARG A 50 -14.02 -6.84 10.74
CA ARG A 50 -13.68 -7.48 9.45
C ARG A 50 -13.31 -6.47 8.37
N LEU A 51 -14.06 -5.38 8.24
CA LEU A 51 -13.77 -4.35 7.24
C LEU A 51 -12.45 -3.62 7.54
N GLN A 52 -12.19 -3.30 8.81
CA GLN A 52 -10.91 -2.72 9.24
C GLN A 52 -9.74 -3.69 9.00
N ALA A 53 -9.91 -4.97 9.33
CA ALA A 53 -8.90 -5.99 9.07
C ALA A 53 -8.63 -6.15 7.56
N GLN A 54 -9.66 -6.08 6.71
CA GLN A 54 -9.50 -6.16 5.26
C GLN A 54 -8.72 -4.95 4.71
N GLY A 55 -9.02 -3.74 5.17
CA GLY A 55 -8.26 -2.54 4.79
C GLY A 55 -6.79 -2.61 5.23
N GLN A 56 -6.52 -3.15 6.43
CA GLN A 56 -5.15 -3.39 6.90
C GLN A 56 -4.41 -4.44 6.07
N ILE A 57 -5.09 -5.49 5.59
CA ILE A 57 -4.51 -6.52 4.70
C ILE A 57 -4.17 -5.93 3.32
N GLU A 58 -5.03 -5.08 2.77
CA GLU A 58 -4.78 -4.42 1.48
C GLU A 58 -3.56 -3.50 1.57
N GLN A 59 -3.51 -2.64 2.59
CA GLN A 59 -2.36 -1.78 2.86
C GLN A 59 -1.07 -2.58 3.06
N LEU A 60 -1.16 -3.73 3.75
CA LEU A 60 -0.03 -4.62 3.95
C LEU A 60 0.46 -5.23 2.63
N THR A 61 -0.45 -5.60 1.73
CA THR A 61 -0.14 -6.14 0.41
C THR A 61 0.61 -5.11 -0.44
N ASP A 62 0.17 -3.84 -0.41
CA ASP A 62 0.85 -2.75 -1.11
C ASP A 62 2.26 -2.50 -0.56
N LEU A 63 2.39 -2.43 0.77
CA LEU A 63 3.69 -2.27 1.43
C LEU A 63 4.63 -3.44 1.15
N HIS A 64 4.08 -4.65 1.03
CA HIS A 64 4.85 -5.84 0.65
C HIS A 64 5.33 -5.75 -0.81
N ALA A 65 4.49 -5.29 -1.74
CA ALA A 65 4.93 -5.04 -3.11
C ALA A 65 6.04 -3.98 -3.18
N ASP A 66 5.95 -2.90 -2.41
CA ASP A 66 6.99 -1.88 -2.29
C ASP A 66 8.29 -2.43 -1.70
N ARG A 67 8.19 -3.32 -0.71
CA ARG A 67 9.33 -4.05 -0.13
C ARG A 67 10.02 -4.91 -1.19
N LEU A 68 9.27 -5.67 -2.00
CA LEU A 68 9.84 -6.48 -3.07
C LEU A 68 10.55 -5.62 -4.13
N ARG A 69 9.93 -4.50 -4.53
CA ARG A 69 10.54 -3.53 -5.44
C ARG A 69 11.85 -2.96 -4.89
N SER A 70 11.92 -2.75 -3.58
CA SER A 70 13.14 -2.28 -2.90
C SER A 70 14.28 -3.29 -3.02
N TYR A 71 14.00 -4.60 -2.95
CA TYR A 71 15.02 -5.64 -3.15
C TYR A 71 15.60 -5.60 -4.58
N ASP A 72 14.77 -5.39 -5.59
CA ASP A 72 15.24 -5.26 -6.97
C ASP A 72 16.03 -3.97 -7.18
N HIS A 73 15.61 -2.88 -6.52
CA HIS A 73 16.34 -1.62 -6.54
C HIS A 73 17.77 -1.75 -5.98
N PHE A 74 18.00 -2.61 -4.98
CA PHE A 74 19.36 -2.92 -4.53
C PHE A 74 20.18 -3.54 -5.66
N VAL A 75 19.66 -4.55 -6.36
CA VAL A 75 20.36 -5.17 -7.49
C VAL A 75 20.72 -4.12 -8.56
N ASP A 76 19.80 -3.20 -8.86
CA ASP A 76 20.05 -2.09 -9.79
C ASP A 76 21.17 -1.15 -9.34
N ILE A 77 21.22 -0.82 -8.04
CA ILE A 77 22.32 -0.03 -7.46
C ILE A 77 23.66 -0.75 -7.66
N GLY A 78 23.70 -2.07 -7.39
CA GLY A 78 24.89 -2.89 -7.60
C GLY A 78 25.35 -2.93 -9.07
N ASN A 79 24.41 -3.09 -10.00
CA ASN A 79 24.68 -3.07 -11.43
C ASN A 79 25.17 -1.70 -11.91
N LYS A 80 24.57 -0.61 -11.43
CA LYS A 80 25.04 0.76 -11.73
C LYS A 80 26.47 0.96 -11.26
N TYR A 81 26.79 0.52 -10.05
CA TYR A 81 28.15 0.66 -9.51
C TYR A 81 29.19 -0.15 -10.29
N ARG A 82 28.84 -1.36 -10.74
CA ARG A 82 29.70 -2.14 -11.65
C ARG A 82 30.05 -1.38 -12.93
N ASN A 83 29.09 -0.63 -13.47
CA ASN A 83 29.24 0.08 -14.74
C ASN A 83 29.99 1.40 -14.58
N ASN A 84 29.61 2.23 -13.60
CA ASN A 84 30.16 3.57 -13.43
C ASN A 84 31.40 3.63 -12.51
N LYS A 85 31.61 2.61 -11.67
CA LYS A 85 32.68 2.52 -10.65
C LYS A 85 32.71 3.69 -9.67
N ASP A 86 31.59 4.38 -9.47
CA ASP A 86 31.46 5.52 -8.56
C ASP A 86 31.06 5.04 -7.15
N ALA A 87 32.06 4.96 -6.28
CA ALA A 87 31.89 4.50 -4.90
C ALA A 87 31.07 5.47 -4.04
N ALA A 88 31.13 6.78 -4.31
CA ALA A 88 30.39 7.79 -3.55
C ALA A 88 28.89 7.74 -3.90
N ALA A 89 28.57 7.65 -5.19
CA ALA A 89 27.19 7.46 -5.64
C ALA A 89 26.61 6.14 -5.14
N PHE A 90 27.38 5.05 -5.17
CA PHE A 90 26.97 3.75 -4.64
C PHE A 90 26.65 3.82 -3.14
N ALA A 91 27.54 4.37 -2.32
CA ALA A 91 27.34 4.47 -0.88
C ALA A 91 26.10 5.31 -0.51
N SER A 92 25.90 6.43 -1.22
CA SER A 92 24.72 7.28 -1.04
C SER A 92 23.43 6.55 -1.42
N ALA A 93 23.40 5.92 -2.59
CA ALA A 93 22.23 5.19 -3.08
C ALA A 93 21.87 3.99 -2.20
N LYS A 94 22.88 3.24 -1.75
CA LYS A 94 22.73 2.13 -0.79
C LYS A 94 22.11 2.62 0.51
N LYS A 95 22.66 3.68 1.12
CA LYS A 95 22.14 4.24 2.38
C LYS A 95 20.70 4.72 2.25
N LYS A 96 20.35 5.32 1.12
CA LYS A 96 18.98 5.74 0.83
C LYS A 96 18.03 4.53 0.76
N ALA A 97 18.39 3.51 -0.03
CA ALA A 97 17.60 2.30 -0.17
C ALA A 97 17.42 1.54 1.17
N GLU A 98 18.47 1.51 2.01
CA GLU A 98 18.39 0.94 3.37
C GLU A 98 17.41 1.72 4.25
N SER A 99 17.40 3.05 4.16
CA SER A 99 16.46 3.89 4.89
C SER A 99 15.02 3.69 4.42
N ASP A 100 14.78 3.65 3.12
CA ASP A 100 13.45 3.48 2.53
C ASP A 100 12.86 2.13 2.95
N LEU A 101 13.65 1.05 2.83
CA LEU A 101 13.22 -0.29 3.23
C LEU A 101 13.01 -0.42 4.75
N LYS A 102 13.80 0.29 5.56
CA LYS A 102 13.59 0.35 7.02
C LYS A 102 12.26 1.03 7.34
N ASN A 103 11.92 2.11 6.66
CA ASN A 103 10.64 2.81 6.84
C ASN A 103 9.47 1.90 6.46
N THR A 104 9.50 1.26 5.29
CA THR A 104 8.48 0.27 4.88
C THR A 104 8.34 -0.85 5.89
N THR A 105 9.46 -1.38 6.41
CA THR A 105 9.44 -2.44 7.43
C THR A 105 8.82 -1.95 8.74
N GLN A 106 9.08 -0.71 9.15
CA GLN A 106 8.49 -0.13 10.36
C GLN A 106 6.97 0.01 10.20
N THR A 107 6.50 0.58 9.08
CA THR A 107 5.06 0.72 8.82
C THR A 107 4.35 -0.63 8.83
N MET A 108 4.95 -1.67 8.24
CA MET A 108 4.39 -3.03 8.30
C MET A 108 4.38 -3.60 9.73
N SER A 109 5.37 -3.30 10.56
CA SER A 109 5.38 -3.69 11.98
C SER A 109 4.32 -2.96 12.79
N ASP A 110 4.03 -1.70 12.47
CA ASP A 110 2.98 -0.93 13.15
C ASP A 110 1.60 -1.53 12.85
N ILE A 111 1.30 -1.82 11.58
CA ILE A 111 0.07 -2.52 11.15
C ILE A 111 -0.02 -3.91 11.81
N GLN A 112 1.10 -4.66 11.87
CA GLN A 112 1.13 -5.96 12.53
C GLN A 112 0.78 -5.85 14.03
N ASN A 113 1.25 -4.81 14.72
CA ASN A 113 0.96 -4.61 16.13
C ASN A 113 -0.50 -4.24 16.38
N GLU A 114 -1.12 -3.46 15.48
CA GLU A 114 -2.56 -3.20 15.50
C GLU A 114 -3.37 -4.49 15.26
N LEU A 115 -2.95 -5.31 14.29
CA LEU A 115 -3.59 -6.59 13.99
C LEU A 115 -3.53 -7.59 15.16
N LYS A 116 -2.51 -7.55 16.04
CA LYS A 116 -2.44 -8.45 17.21
C LYS A 116 -3.64 -8.30 18.15
N ALA A 117 -4.22 -7.11 18.24
CA ALA A 117 -5.38 -6.87 19.10
C ALA A 117 -6.67 -7.47 18.51
N ASN A 118 -6.75 -7.61 17.19
CA ASN A 118 -7.97 -7.95 16.46
C ASN A 118 -7.94 -9.35 15.82
N ASN A 119 -6.75 -9.85 15.45
CA ASN A 119 -6.52 -11.13 14.76
C ASN A 119 -5.09 -11.67 15.02
N ALA A 120 -4.93 -12.45 16.09
CA ALA A 120 -3.63 -13.01 16.50
C ALA A 120 -3.01 -13.95 15.45
N GLU A 121 -3.82 -14.71 14.71
CA GLU A 121 -3.33 -15.65 13.68
C GLU A 121 -2.66 -14.92 12.50
N LEU A 122 -3.26 -13.82 12.02
CA LEU A 122 -2.68 -13.00 10.95
C LEU A 122 -1.36 -12.36 11.40
N ALA A 123 -1.30 -11.92 12.67
CA ALA A 123 -0.09 -11.36 13.24
C ALA A 123 1.06 -12.39 13.34
N GLU A 124 0.76 -13.67 13.54
CA GLU A 124 1.76 -14.74 13.55
C GLU A 124 2.33 -15.01 12.15
N LYS A 125 1.47 -15.11 11.13
CA LYS A 125 1.89 -15.23 9.73
C LYS A 125 2.79 -14.06 9.29
N LEU A 126 2.43 -12.84 9.69
CA LEU A 126 3.24 -11.65 9.47
C LEU A 126 4.62 -11.70 10.16
N ASN A 127 4.72 -12.36 11.31
CA ASN A 127 5.98 -12.54 12.02
C ASN A 127 6.94 -13.45 11.22
N GLU A 128 6.40 -14.47 10.56
CA GLU A 128 7.18 -15.33 9.66
C GLU A 128 7.71 -14.54 8.45
N VAL A 129 6.87 -13.72 7.82
CA VAL A 129 7.28 -12.81 6.74
C VAL A 129 8.39 -11.86 7.20
N ASN A 130 8.31 -11.33 8.42
CA ASN A 130 9.36 -10.47 8.98
C ASN A 130 10.68 -11.20 9.26
N LYS A 131 10.65 -12.49 9.62
CA LYS A 131 11.88 -13.30 9.72
C LYS A 131 12.51 -13.49 8.34
N MET A 132 11.71 -13.79 7.32
CA MET A 132 12.20 -13.92 5.94
C MET A 132 12.79 -12.60 5.41
N ASN A 133 12.17 -11.45 5.72
CA ASN A 133 12.71 -10.13 5.38
C ASN A 133 14.10 -9.90 5.99
N LYS A 134 14.35 -10.31 7.25
CA LYS A 134 15.68 -10.22 7.86
C LYS A 134 16.72 -11.04 7.09
N THR A 135 16.37 -12.26 6.69
CA THR A 135 17.25 -13.10 5.85
C THR A 135 17.48 -12.47 4.48
N ALA A 136 16.46 -11.88 3.85
CA ALA A 136 16.60 -11.16 2.58
C ALA A 136 17.57 -9.98 2.71
N MET A 137 17.48 -9.23 3.80
CA MET A 137 18.40 -8.12 4.11
C MET A 137 19.86 -8.57 4.24
N GLU A 138 20.10 -9.68 4.96
CA GLU A 138 21.45 -10.26 5.08
C GLU A 138 22.01 -10.67 3.71
N LEU A 139 21.18 -11.29 2.86
CA LEU A 139 21.56 -11.65 1.49
C LEU A 139 21.90 -10.42 0.65
N ILE A 140 21.11 -9.35 0.74
CA ILE A 140 21.35 -8.08 0.03
C ILE A 140 22.66 -7.45 0.49
N ILE A 141 22.90 -7.36 1.80
CA ILE A 141 24.14 -6.80 2.36
C ILE A 141 25.36 -7.60 1.89
N ASN A 142 25.26 -8.93 1.90
CA ASN A 142 26.32 -9.80 1.37
C ASN A 142 26.53 -9.56 -0.12
N TYR A 143 25.47 -9.52 -0.93
CA TYR A 143 25.54 -9.24 -2.36
C TYR A 143 26.23 -7.90 -2.65
N MET A 144 25.83 -6.82 -1.96
CA MET A 144 26.46 -5.51 -2.08
C MET A 144 27.95 -5.55 -1.76
N THR A 145 28.34 -6.32 -0.75
CA THR A 145 29.74 -6.52 -0.37
C THR A 145 30.51 -7.25 -1.48
N GLN A 146 29.92 -8.28 -2.11
CA GLN A 146 30.55 -8.96 -3.24
C GLN A 146 30.68 -8.06 -4.46
N VAL A 147 29.69 -7.18 -4.72
CA VAL A 147 29.77 -6.16 -5.78
C VAL A 147 30.95 -5.22 -5.53
N GLU A 148 31.11 -4.72 -4.30
CA GLU A 148 32.27 -3.89 -3.96
C GLU A 148 33.60 -4.61 -4.18
N ARG A 149 33.68 -5.89 -3.77
CA ARG A 149 34.90 -6.69 -3.93
C ARG A 149 35.26 -6.92 -5.39
N LEU A 150 34.25 -7.15 -6.25
CA LEU A 150 34.42 -7.26 -7.70
C LEU A 150 34.98 -5.95 -8.28
N VAL A 151 34.38 -4.80 -7.95
CA VAL A 151 34.81 -3.50 -8.48
C VAL A 151 36.23 -3.15 -8.00
N LYS A 152 36.57 -3.47 -6.74
CA LYS A 152 37.91 -3.31 -6.16
C LYS A 152 38.93 -4.33 -6.71
N GLY A 153 38.51 -5.29 -7.52
CA GLY A 153 39.38 -6.33 -8.09
C GLY A 153 39.82 -7.42 -7.11
N THR A 154 39.25 -7.46 -5.90
CA THR A 154 39.57 -8.45 -4.86
C THR A 154 38.76 -9.74 -5.00
N LEU A 155 37.78 -9.77 -5.91
CA LEU A 155 36.99 -10.94 -6.27
C LEU A 155 37.07 -11.15 -7.79
N THR A 156 37.28 -12.40 -8.20
CA THR A 156 37.31 -12.76 -9.63
C THR A 156 35.91 -12.71 -10.24
N LYS A 157 35.82 -12.47 -11.55
CA LYS A 157 34.53 -12.46 -12.27
C LYS A 157 33.77 -13.79 -12.09
N GLY A 158 34.47 -14.92 -12.16
CA GLY A 158 33.88 -16.25 -11.94
C GLY A 158 33.29 -16.41 -10.54
N GLY A 159 34.06 -16.04 -9.50
CA GLY A 159 33.57 -16.11 -8.12
C GLY A 159 32.38 -15.19 -7.84
N PHE A 160 32.31 -14.03 -8.53
CA PHE A 160 31.14 -13.16 -8.45
C PHE A 160 29.91 -13.76 -9.15
N MET A 161 30.06 -14.38 -10.33
CA MET A 161 28.94 -15.01 -11.04
C MET A 161 28.29 -16.11 -10.20
N ASP A 162 29.08 -16.92 -9.50
CA ASP A 162 28.56 -17.97 -8.60
C ASP A 162 27.81 -17.36 -7.40
N ALA A 163 28.35 -16.28 -6.82
CA ALA A 163 27.71 -15.55 -5.73
C ALA A 163 26.40 -14.89 -6.18
N GLU A 164 26.36 -14.29 -7.37
CA GLU A 164 25.16 -13.68 -7.96
C GLU A 164 24.08 -14.73 -8.27
N LYS A 165 24.47 -15.89 -8.82
CA LYS A 165 23.56 -17.02 -9.04
C LYS A 165 22.94 -17.49 -7.72
N THR A 166 23.77 -17.67 -6.69
CA THR A 166 23.32 -18.11 -5.36
C THR A 166 22.40 -17.08 -4.72
N PHE A 167 22.73 -15.79 -4.84
CA PHE A 167 21.90 -14.69 -4.36
C PHE A 167 20.53 -14.69 -5.04
N ASN A 168 20.49 -14.72 -6.38
CA ASN A 168 19.24 -14.69 -7.14
C ASN A 168 18.34 -15.88 -6.81
N GLN A 169 18.91 -17.08 -6.71
CA GLN A 169 18.14 -18.27 -6.34
C GLN A 169 17.51 -18.12 -4.95
N LYS A 170 18.32 -17.80 -3.93
CA LYS A 170 17.81 -17.67 -2.55
C LYS A 170 16.84 -16.49 -2.40
N MET A 171 17.10 -15.39 -3.10
CA MET A 171 16.22 -14.22 -3.07
C MET A 171 14.86 -14.57 -3.68
N ASN A 172 14.82 -15.23 -4.84
CA ASN A 172 13.56 -15.64 -5.46
C ASN A 172 12.78 -16.61 -4.57
N GLU A 173 13.43 -17.61 -3.98
CA GLU A 173 12.79 -18.52 -3.02
C GLU A 173 12.18 -17.78 -1.81
N ILE A 174 12.86 -16.76 -1.30
CA ILE A 174 12.34 -15.94 -0.19
C ILE A 174 11.17 -15.07 -0.65
N LYS A 175 11.26 -14.44 -1.83
CA LYS A 175 10.18 -13.63 -2.40
C LYS A 175 8.91 -14.47 -2.59
N GLU A 176 9.03 -15.64 -3.22
CA GLU A 176 7.92 -16.56 -3.47
C GLU A 176 7.26 -17.02 -2.16
N LYS A 177 8.05 -17.35 -1.13
CA LYS A 177 7.51 -17.72 0.18
C LYS A 177 6.80 -16.56 0.87
N MET A 178 7.35 -15.35 0.80
CA MET A 178 6.68 -14.17 1.38
C MET A 178 5.38 -13.86 0.65
N ASP A 179 5.36 -13.92 -0.69
CA ASP A 179 4.16 -13.74 -1.50
C ASP A 179 3.10 -14.79 -1.17
N ALA A 180 3.48 -16.06 -1.07
CA ALA A 180 2.56 -17.14 -0.74
C ALA A 180 1.88 -16.93 0.63
N ILE A 181 2.58 -16.36 1.61
CA ILE A 181 2.00 -16.05 2.92
C ILE A 181 1.08 -14.83 2.82
N ILE A 182 1.54 -13.74 2.20
CA ILE A 182 0.78 -12.47 2.14
C ILE A 182 -0.50 -12.61 1.31
N TYR A 183 -0.47 -13.31 0.18
CA TYR A 183 -1.67 -13.56 -0.64
C TYR A 183 -2.63 -14.60 -0.06
N ALA A 184 -2.22 -15.31 1.00
CA ALA A 184 -3.06 -16.26 1.72
C ALA A 184 -3.71 -15.64 2.98
N LEU A 185 -3.51 -14.35 3.24
CA LEU A 185 -4.18 -13.57 4.29
C LEU A 185 -5.53 -13.06 3.79
#